data_AF-A0A7S0IUJ7-F1
#
_entry.id   AF-A0A7S0IUJ7-F1
#
_cell.length_a   1.000
_cell.length_b   1.000
_cell.length_c   1.000
_cell.angle_alpha   90.00
_cell.angle_beta   90.00
_cell.angle_gamma   90.00
#
_symmetry.space_group_name_H-M   'P 1'
#
loop_
_entity.id
_entity.type
_entity.pdbx_description
1 polymer ?
#
loop_
_entity_poly.entity_id
_entity_poly.type
_entity_poly.pdbx_seq_one_letter_code
_entity_poly.pdbx_strand_id
1 'polypeptide(L)'
;MNEPHAASWGTGEKRRDWAAAAARLGDVVLHHCPRWLVLVQGTANPGMWGENLSGVRQHPVQLRDGSKLAYSPHTYGPSLFQQMPQYEPEAFRASDFPANMAAGWEWLWGHVTDSGAPLILGEAGGDATCCDGRDRAWHRALIDYLSLKRAGLFYFCLNPDSDDTGGLLQSDWHSPVSDKLGLLAMLPATRVLPLLQPPPPSIPRQAPLPLPCPPLLPPSPLPEPLLPPPLSPPLFPPPLPRSPPLPPFSSPPRGPSC
;
A
#
# COMPACT_ATOMS: atom_id res chain seq x y z
N MET A 1 12.94 -2.10 -5.56
CA MET A 1 14.28 -2.66 -5.28
C MET A 1 14.07 -4.09 -4.90
N ASN A 2 14.76 -5.03 -5.55
CA ASN A 2 14.69 -6.42 -5.16
C ASN A 2 15.56 -6.66 -3.93
N GLU A 3 15.02 -7.40 -2.97
CA GLU A 3 15.75 -8.02 -1.87
C GLU A 3 16.71 -7.09 -1.09
N PRO A 4 16.21 -6.00 -0.47
CA PRO A 4 17.01 -5.27 0.51
C PRO A 4 17.48 -6.23 1.61
N HIS A 5 18.80 -6.32 1.84
CA HIS A 5 19.37 -7.30 2.78
C HIS A 5 20.41 -6.72 3.74
N ALA A 6 21.22 -5.77 3.28
CA ALA A 6 22.11 -4.98 4.13
C ALA A 6 21.44 -3.72 4.74
N ALA A 7 20.13 -3.60 4.57
CA ALA A 7 19.34 -2.44 4.99
C ALA A 7 18.72 -2.63 6.39
N SER A 8 18.49 -1.52 7.08
CA SER A 8 17.72 -1.45 8.32
C SER A 8 16.27 -1.04 8.04
N TRP A 9 15.41 -1.18 9.04
CA TRP A 9 14.02 -0.74 8.95
C TRP A 9 13.68 0.20 10.11
N GLY A 10 13.31 1.44 9.82
CA GLY A 10 12.79 2.38 10.83
C GLY A 10 13.82 2.89 11.84
N THR A 11 15.12 2.70 11.59
CA THR A 11 16.18 3.13 12.52
C THR A 11 16.49 4.63 12.42
N GLY A 12 15.98 5.33 11.41
CA GLY A 12 16.31 6.73 11.13
C GLY A 12 17.70 6.95 10.53
N GLU A 13 18.49 5.88 10.35
CA GLU A 13 19.80 5.97 9.73
C GLU A 13 19.67 6.20 8.22
N LYS A 14 19.90 7.43 7.78
CA LYS A 14 19.62 7.88 6.40
C LYS A 14 20.19 7.00 5.28
N ARG A 15 21.32 6.32 5.51
CA ARG A 15 21.99 5.47 4.51
C ARG A 15 21.42 4.06 4.42
N ARG A 16 20.79 3.56 5.47
CA ARG A 16 20.35 2.15 5.57
C ARG A 16 18.87 1.98 5.83
N ASP A 17 18.15 3.00 6.26
CA ASP A 17 16.73 2.90 6.57
C ASP A 17 15.88 2.74 5.29
N TRP A 18 15.54 1.49 5.01
CA TRP A 18 14.77 1.09 3.84
C TRP A 18 13.34 1.62 3.88
N ALA A 19 12.68 1.64 5.03
CA ALA A 19 11.31 2.13 5.15
C ALA A 19 11.21 3.61 4.72
N ALA A 20 12.15 4.42 5.21
CA ALA A 20 12.24 5.83 4.83
C ALA A 20 12.65 6.01 3.35
N ALA A 21 13.53 5.16 2.83
CA ALA A 21 13.93 5.22 1.42
C ALA A 21 12.79 4.82 0.48
N ALA A 22 12.06 3.74 0.79
CA ALA A 22 10.91 3.26 0.05
C ALA A 22 9.82 4.34 -0.05
N ALA A 23 9.54 5.04 1.05
CA ALA A 23 8.60 6.16 1.05
C ALA A 23 8.99 7.27 0.06
N ARG A 24 10.25 7.74 0.15
CA ARG A 24 10.76 8.80 -0.74
C ARG A 24 10.75 8.38 -2.20
N LEU A 25 11.19 7.16 -2.50
CA LEU A 25 11.23 6.64 -3.87
C LEU A 25 9.81 6.43 -4.42
N GLY A 26 8.91 5.89 -3.61
CA GLY A 26 7.50 5.70 -3.96
C GLY A 26 6.83 7.02 -4.32
N ASP A 27 7.01 8.08 -3.52
CA ASP A 27 6.45 9.40 -3.80
C ASP A 27 6.98 10.02 -5.11
N VAL A 28 8.27 9.81 -5.42
CA VAL A 28 8.84 10.26 -6.70
C VAL A 28 8.19 9.51 -7.86
N VAL A 29 8.03 8.18 -7.75
CA VAL A 29 7.35 7.39 -8.78
C VAL A 29 5.90 7.85 -8.95
N LEU A 30 5.16 8.03 -7.85
CA LEU A 30 3.74 8.41 -7.89
C LEU A 30 3.52 9.82 -8.41
N HIS A 31 4.50 10.72 -8.26
CA HIS A 31 4.44 12.04 -8.88
C HIS A 31 4.37 11.96 -10.42
N HIS A 32 5.10 11.01 -11.02
CA HIS A 32 5.09 10.80 -12.47
C HIS A 32 4.03 9.78 -12.93
N CYS A 33 3.71 8.81 -12.08
CA CYS A 33 2.83 7.68 -12.38
C CYS A 33 1.72 7.53 -11.31
N PRO A 34 0.76 8.47 -11.23
CA PRO A 34 -0.22 8.51 -10.13
C PRO A 34 -1.21 7.33 -10.09
N ARG A 35 -1.25 6.53 -11.16
CA ARG A 35 -2.09 5.34 -11.27
C ARG A 35 -1.42 4.06 -10.76
N TRP A 36 -0.11 4.07 -10.54
CA TRP A 36 0.65 2.87 -10.18
C TRP A 36 0.50 2.53 -8.70
N LEU A 37 0.82 1.27 -8.38
CA LEU A 37 1.02 0.81 -7.00
C LEU A 37 2.52 0.81 -6.70
N VAL A 38 2.86 1.01 -5.43
CA VAL A 38 4.23 0.91 -4.90
C VAL A 38 4.30 -0.34 -4.03
N LEU A 39 4.99 -1.36 -4.54
CA LEU A 39 5.24 -2.60 -3.81
C LEU A 39 6.55 -2.46 -3.02
N VAL A 40 6.46 -2.63 -1.70
CA VAL A 40 7.62 -2.49 -0.80
C VAL A 40 7.96 -3.82 -0.15
N GLN A 41 9.12 -4.36 -0.50
CA GLN A 41 9.67 -5.57 0.12
C GLN A 41 10.23 -5.28 1.52
N GLY A 42 10.54 -6.33 2.28
CA GLY A 42 11.18 -6.28 3.58
C GLY A 42 12.69 -6.07 3.54
N THR A 43 13.34 -6.32 4.68
CA THR A 43 14.80 -6.47 4.81
C THR A 43 15.18 -7.94 5.04
N ALA A 44 16.41 -8.28 5.42
CA ALA A 44 16.84 -9.66 5.63
C ALA A 44 16.87 -10.16 7.08
N ASN A 45 17.05 -9.30 8.10
CA ASN A 45 17.50 -9.78 9.41
C ASN A 45 16.47 -9.58 10.52
N PRO A 46 15.89 -10.66 11.10
CA PRO A 46 15.99 -12.07 10.67
C PRO A 46 15.11 -12.38 9.44
N GLY A 47 15.37 -13.49 8.74
CA GLY A 47 14.65 -13.91 7.53
C GLY A 47 15.56 -14.08 6.31
N MET A 48 14.94 -14.33 5.15
CA MET A 48 15.57 -14.25 3.84
C MET A 48 15.63 -12.81 3.35
N TRP A 49 16.40 -12.56 2.29
CA TRP A 49 16.47 -11.22 1.72
C TRP A 49 15.09 -10.74 1.25
N GLY A 50 14.71 -9.51 1.58
CA GLY A 50 13.39 -8.97 1.25
C GLY A 50 12.22 -9.55 2.06
N GLU A 51 12.42 -10.50 2.99
CA GLU A 51 11.33 -11.16 3.72
C GLU A 51 10.85 -10.37 4.94
N ASN A 52 11.76 -9.71 5.65
CA ASN A 52 11.47 -9.17 6.97
C ASN A 52 10.71 -7.84 6.92
N LEU A 53 9.43 -7.89 7.28
CA LEU A 53 8.54 -6.75 7.45
C LEU A 53 8.14 -6.53 8.92
N SER A 54 8.80 -7.16 9.89
CA SER A 54 8.47 -7.04 11.32
C SER A 54 8.49 -5.58 11.81
N GLY A 55 9.35 -4.74 11.21
CA GLY A 55 9.44 -3.31 11.51
C GLY A 55 8.21 -2.48 11.11
N VAL A 56 7.32 -2.99 10.25
CA VAL A 56 6.09 -2.30 9.81
C VAL A 56 5.18 -1.97 11.00
N ARG A 57 5.17 -2.81 12.04
CA ARG A 57 4.33 -2.60 13.25
C ARG A 57 4.63 -1.26 13.94
N GLN A 58 5.88 -0.83 13.92
CA GLN A 58 6.34 0.38 14.61
C GLN A 58 6.62 1.52 13.63
N HIS A 59 7.11 1.17 12.45
CA HIS A 59 7.56 2.11 11.42
C HIS A 59 6.94 1.71 10.07
N PRO A 60 5.63 1.90 9.89
CA PRO A 60 4.99 1.65 8.60
C PRO A 60 5.55 2.64 7.55
N VAL A 61 5.65 2.20 6.31
CA VAL A 61 6.04 3.07 5.18
C VAL A 61 4.97 4.14 4.99
N GLN A 62 5.38 5.40 4.92
CA GLN A 62 4.48 6.55 4.78
C GLN A 62 4.64 7.19 3.40
N LEU A 63 3.82 6.77 2.44
CA LEU A 63 3.64 7.48 1.17
C LEU A 63 2.72 8.69 1.37
N ARG A 64 2.85 9.72 0.51
CA ARG A 64 1.88 10.84 0.45
C ARG A 64 0.47 10.36 0.15
N ASP A 65 0.34 9.38 -0.74
CA ASP A 65 -0.90 8.66 -1.01
C ASP A 65 -0.76 7.21 -0.55
N GLY A 66 -1.16 6.95 0.70
CA GLY A 66 -1.13 5.62 1.29
C GLY A 66 -2.00 4.58 0.56
N SER A 67 -2.98 5.00 -0.25
CA SER A 67 -3.82 4.07 -1.02
C SER A 67 -3.06 3.33 -2.13
N LYS A 68 -1.83 3.76 -2.41
CA LYS A 68 -0.96 3.17 -3.43
C LYS A 68 0.03 2.13 -2.87
N LEU A 69 0.11 1.99 -1.56
CA LEU A 69 1.08 1.11 -0.91
C LEU A 69 0.57 -0.34 -0.88
N ALA A 70 1.43 -1.27 -1.27
CA ALA A 70 1.30 -2.69 -0.96
C ALA A 70 2.64 -3.21 -0.43
N TYR A 71 2.61 -4.13 0.52
CA TYR A 71 3.83 -4.79 0.98
C TYR A 71 4.06 -6.09 0.22
N SER A 72 5.33 -6.40 -0.02
CA SER A 72 5.72 -7.45 -0.94
C SER A 72 6.93 -8.26 -0.48
N PRO A 73 6.84 -9.03 0.62
CA PRO A 73 7.96 -9.83 1.09
C PRO A 73 8.24 -11.00 0.14
N HIS A 74 9.44 -11.57 0.26
CA HIS A 74 9.80 -12.86 -0.34
C HIS A 74 9.77 -13.96 0.73
N THR A 75 9.59 -15.21 0.35
CA THR A 75 9.77 -16.36 1.25
C THR A 75 10.04 -17.62 0.42
N TYR A 76 10.94 -18.49 0.88
CA TYR A 76 11.37 -19.67 0.13
C TYR A 76 11.35 -20.94 0.98
N GLY A 77 11.22 -22.08 0.31
CA GLY A 77 11.18 -23.39 0.94
C GLY A 77 12.57 -24.02 1.15
N PRO A 78 12.61 -25.24 1.71
CA PRO A 78 13.83 -26.02 1.92
C PRO A 78 14.71 -26.19 0.67
N SER A 79 14.13 -26.23 -0.53
CA SER A 79 14.87 -26.40 -1.80
C SER A 79 15.97 -25.35 -2.01
N LEU A 80 15.73 -24.11 -1.60
CA LEU A 80 16.70 -23.02 -1.68
C LEU A 80 18.04 -23.35 -0.98
N PHE A 81 18.00 -24.18 0.05
CA PHE A 81 19.16 -24.47 0.90
C PHE A 81 19.86 -25.78 0.55
N GLN A 82 19.45 -26.49 -0.51
CA GLN A 82 20.09 -27.76 -0.90
C GLN A 82 21.58 -27.61 -1.21
N GLN A 83 21.96 -26.54 -1.90
CA GLN A 83 23.35 -26.25 -2.26
C GLN A 83 24.11 -25.54 -1.13
N MET A 84 23.39 -25.04 -0.12
CA MET A 84 23.96 -24.31 1.02
C MET A 84 23.31 -24.73 2.36
N PRO A 85 23.41 -26.01 2.75
CA PRO A 85 22.69 -26.54 3.91
C PRO A 85 23.10 -25.89 5.25
N GLN A 86 24.28 -25.28 5.30
CA GLN A 86 24.75 -24.50 6.46
C GLN A 86 23.92 -23.24 6.74
N TYR A 87 23.14 -22.76 5.76
CA TYR A 87 22.25 -21.62 5.91
C TYR A 87 20.77 -22.03 6.03
N GLU A 88 20.45 -23.34 5.98
CA GLU A 88 19.06 -23.82 6.13
C GLU A 88 18.51 -23.38 7.50
N PRO A 89 17.37 -22.67 7.54
CA PRO A 89 16.72 -22.29 8.77
C PRO A 89 16.36 -23.49 9.64
N GLU A 90 16.60 -23.38 10.95
CA GLU A 90 16.25 -24.45 11.91
C GLU A 90 14.75 -24.79 11.88
N ALA A 91 13.90 -23.82 11.53
CA ALA A 91 12.47 -24.03 11.36
C ALA A 91 12.13 -25.15 10.36
N PHE A 92 12.98 -25.41 9.35
CA PHE A 92 12.76 -26.48 8.37
C PHE A 92 13.13 -27.87 8.90
N ARG A 93 13.88 -27.94 10.00
CA ARG A 93 14.31 -29.18 10.66
C ARG A 93 13.50 -29.50 11.92
N ALA A 94 12.63 -28.58 12.34
CA ALA A 94 11.77 -28.76 13.49
C ALA A 94 10.84 -29.97 13.31
N SER A 95 10.58 -30.69 14.42
CA SER A 95 9.76 -31.91 14.40
C SER A 95 8.29 -31.65 14.04
N ASP A 96 7.81 -30.43 14.19
CA ASP A 96 6.47 -29.98 13.86
C ASP A 96 6.38 -29.29 12.48
N PHE A 97 7.45 -29.30 11.68
CA PHE A 97 7.41 -28.80 10.31
C PHE A 97 6.41 -29.59 9.44
N PRO A 98 5.60 -28.93 8.57
CA PRO A 98 5.58 -27.49 8.27
C PRO A 98 4.60 -26.67 9.13
N ALA A 99 3.99 -27.24 10.17
CA ALA A 99 2.96 -26.54 10.97
C ALA A 99 3.51 -25.31 11.71
N ASN A 100 4.81 -25.30 12.05
CA ASN A 100 5.50 -24.18 12.67
C ASN A 100 5.64 -22.94 11.76
N MET A 101 5.57 -23.11 10.43
CA MET A 101 5.89 -22.06 9.47
C MET A 101 4.96 -20.85 9.58
N ALA A 102 3.66 -21.08 9.82
CA ALA A 102 2.66 -20.02 9.90
C ALA A 102 2.98 -18.96 10.96
N ALA A 103 3.51 -19.37 12.11
CA ALA A 103 3.89 -18.43 13.17
C ALA A 103 5.09 -17.55 12.76
N GLY A 104 6.06 -18.12 12.05
CA GLY A 104 7.20 -17.39 11.50
C GLY A 104 6.77 -16.37 10.45
N TRP A 105 5.94 -16.78 9.49
CA TRP A 105 5.36 -15.89 8.48
C TRP A 105 4.54 -14.77 9.09
N GLU A 106 3.68 -15.07 10.08
CA GLU A 106 2.89 -14.07 10.79
C GLU A 106 3.78 -12.98 11.42
N TRP A 107 4.85 -13.40 12.10
CA TRP A 107 5.77 -12.51 12.75
C TRP A 107 6.59 -11.67 11.75
N LEU A 108 7.09 -12.30 10.68
CA LEU A 108 7.89 -11.63 9.65
C LEU A 108 7.06 -10.66 8.82
N TRP A 109 5.87 -11.05 8.35
CA TRP A 109 5.15 -10.27 7.35
C TRP A 109 3.63 -10.45 7.32
N GLY A 110 3.07 -11.56 7.79
CA GLY A 110 1.63 -11.84 7.69
C GLY A 110 0.76 -10.83 8.43
N HIS A 111 1.27 -10.29 9.53
CA HIS A 111 0.63 -9.27 10.35
C HIS A 111 0.37 -7.94 9.64
N VAL A 112 1.02 -7.69 8.50
CA VAL A 112 0.79 -6.49 7.70
C VAL A 112 -0.70 -6.38 7.32
N THR A 113 -1.33 -7.52 7.04
CA THR A 113 -2.75 -7.58 6.69
C THR A 113 -3.68 -7.09 7.81
N ASP A 114 -3.25 -7.14 9.08
CA ASP A 114 -4.05 -6.67 10.22
C ASP A 114 -4.27 -5.14 10.20
N SER A 115 -3.39 -4.41 9.53
CA SER A 115 -3.50 -2.96 9.31
C SER A 115 -4.43 -2.59 8.14
N GLY A 116 -4.94 -3.58 7.40
CA GLY A 116 -5.69 -3.40 6.16
C GLY A 116 -4.82 -3.14 4.92
N ALA A 117 -3.48 -3.11 5.07
CA ALA A 117 -2.57 -2.97 3.95
C ALA A 117 -2.55 -4.25 3.07
N PRO A 118 -2.58 -4.12 1.73
CA PRO A 118 -2.44 -5.27 0.84
C PRO A 118 -1.09 -5.96 0.99
N LEU A 119 -1.11 -7.30 0.92
CA LEU A 119 0.07 -8.15 0.95
C LEU A 119 0.11 -9.02 -0.32
N ILE A 120 1.24 -8.99 -1.02
CA ILE A 120 1.48 -9.81 -2.21
C ILE A 120 2.88 -10.39 -2.08
N LEU A 121 3.05 -11.71 -2.00
CA LEU A 121 4.41 -12.25 -2.04
C LEU A 121 5.05 -11.94 -3.39
N GLY A 122 6.18 -11.22 -3.35
CA GLY A 122 6.92 -10.80 -4.53
C GLY A 122 7.63 -11.96 -5.20
N GLU A 123 8.10 -12.89 -4.38
CA GLU A 123 8.68 -14.17 -4.79
C GLU A 123 8.36 -15.22 -3.73
N ALA A 124 7.92 -16.38 -4.19
CA ALA A 124 7.97 -17.62 -3.44
C ALA A 124 8.06 -18.78 -4.41
N GLY A 125 8.87 -19.79 -4.08
CA GLY A 125 9.16 -20.88 -4.99
C GLY A 125 9.94 -22.01 -4.35
N GLY A 126 10.18 -23.03 -5.16
CA GLY A 126 11.02 -24.17 -4.81
C GLY A 126 10.82 -25.34 -5.76
N ASP A 127 11.71 -26.32 -5.68
CA ASP A 127 11.71 -27.52 -6.53
C ASP A 127 10.42 -28.35 -6.38
N ALA A 128 9.79 -28.34 -5.20
CA ALA A 128 8.58 -29.08 -4.83
C ALA A 128 8.67 -30.62 -4.89
N THR A 129 9.78 -31.20 -5.35
CA THR A 129 9.99 -32.67 -5.41
C THR A 129 11.11 -33.14 -4.48
N CYS A 130 11.97 -32.22 -4.03
CA CYS A 130 13.13 -32.51 -3.23
C CYS A 130 12.87 -32.78 -1.75
N CYS A 131 13.98 -32.98 -1.03
CA CYS A 131 14.06 -32.72 0.41
C CYS A 131 13.14 -33.65 1.22
N ASP A 132 13.04 -34.91 0.79
CA ASP A 132 12.17 -35.94 1.36
C ASP A 132 10.70 -35.51 1.44
N GLY A 133 10.25 -34.69 0.47
CA GLY A 133 8.90 -34.15 0.39
C GLY A 133 8.65 -32.91 1.25
N ARG A 134 9.64 -32.44 2.04
CA ARG A 134 9.51 -31.25 2.88
C ARG A 134 9.22 -29.98 2.07
N ASP A 135 9.81 -29.83 0.89
CA ASP A 135 9.58 -28.65 0.05
C ASP A 135 8.15 -28.60 -0.51
N ARG A 136 7.57 -29.77 -0.83
CA ARG A 136 6.16 -29.89 -1.18
C ARG A 136 5.23 -29.55 -0.01
N ALA A 137 5.59 -30.02 1.20
CA ALA A 137 4.84 -29.75 2.42
C ALA A 137 4.85 -28.25 2.75
N TRP A 138 6.00 -27.58 2.57
CA TRP A 138 6.14 -26.14 2.68
C TRP A 138 5.25 -25.38 1.70
N HIS A 139 5.27 -25.75 0.41
CA HIS A 139 4.42 -25.11 -0.61
C HIS A 139 2.94 -25.20 -0.23
N ARG A 140 2.47 -26.38 0.20
CA ARG A 140 1.08 -26.54 0.62
C ARG A 140 0.75 -25.65 1.82
N ALA A 141 1.59 -25.67 2.86
CA ALA A 141 1.38 -24.83 4.04
C ALA A 141 1.36 -23.33 3.69
N LEU A 142 2.23 -22.88 2.77
CA LEU A 142 2.26 -21.51 2.32
C LEU A 142 0.98 -21.13 1.59
N ILE A 143 0.51 -21.96 0.66
CA ILE A 143 -0.70 -21.72 -0.11
C ILE A 143 -1.94 -21.65 0.79
N ASP A 144 -2.04 -22.53 1.79
CA ASP A 144 -3.10 -22.51 2.79
C ASP A 144 -3.05 -21.20 3.60
N TYR A 145 -1.86 -20.78 4.02
CA TYR A 145 -1.67 -19.55 4.78
C TYR A 145 -1.99 -18.28 3.95
N LEU A 146 -1.58 -18.22 2.69
CA LEU A 146 -1.91 -17.12 1.78
C LEU A 146 -3.42 -17.04 1.51
N SER A 147 -4.08 -18.19 1.37
CA SER A 147 -5.54 -18.27 1.25
C SER A 147 -6.23 -17.68 2.47
N LEU A 148 -5.76 -18.01 3.67
CA LEU A 148 -6.28 -17.46 4.94
C LEU A 148 -6.08 -15.94 5.02
N LYS A 149 -4.89 -15.45 4.67
CA LYS A 149 -4.55 -14.02 4.68
C LYS A 149 -5.14 -13.23 3.50
N ARG A 150 -5.74 -13.93 2.52
CA ARG A 150 -6.20 -13.35 1.25
C ARG A 150 -5.10 -12.57 0.53
N ALA A 151 -3.88 -13.09 0.60
CA ALA A 151 -2.68 -12.47 0.04
C ALA A 151 -2.41 -12.97 -1.39
N GLY A 152 -1.84 -12.10 -2.22
CA GLY A 152 -1.42 -12.44 -3.58
C GLY A 152 -0.05 -13.13 -3.62
N LEU A 153 0.31 -13.68 -4.78
CA LEU A 153 1.60 -14.31 -5.01
C LEU A 153 2.05 -14.11 -6.46
N PHE A 154 3.29 -13.67 -6.64
CA PHE A 154 4.07 -13.87 -7.84
C PHE A 154 5.01 -15.07 -7.60
N TYR A 155 4.71 -16.19 -8.25
CA TYR A 155 5.49 -17.41 -8.05
C TYR A 155 6.85 -17.30 -8.74
N PHE A 156 7.91 -17.64 -8.02
CA PHE A 156 9.25 -17.77 -8.56
C PHE A 156 9.48 -19.23 -8.97
N CYS A 157 9.60 -19.56 -10.25
CA CYS A 157 9.47 -18.66 -11.40
C CYS A 157 8.83 -19.38 -12.60
N LEU A 158 8.56 -18.63 -13.68
CA LEU A 158 8.16 -19.24 -14.94
C LEU A 158 9.31 -20.07 -15.53
N ASN A 159 10.53 -19.54 -15.43
CA ASN A 159 11.72 -20.03 -16.09
C ASN A 159 12.20 -21.38 -15.51
N PRO A 160 12.60 -22.35 -16.33
CA PRO A 160 13.08 -23.64 -15.86
C PRO A 160 14.52 -23.62 -15.32
N ASP A 161 15.29 -22.57 -15.57
CA ASP A 161 16.74 -22.49 -15.37
C ASP A 161 17.16 -21.83 -14.04
N SER A 162 16.26 -21.76 -13.06
CA SER A 162 16.64 -21.52 -11.67
C SER A 162 17.17 -22.82 -11.06
N ASP A 163 18.45 -22.83 -10.69
CA ASP A 163 19.15 -24.04 -10.22
C ASP A 163 18.64 -24.56 -8.86
N ASP A 164 18.07 -23.68 -8.04
CA ASP A 164 17.65 -23.91 -6.67
C ASP A 164 16.14 -24.12 -6.51
N THR A 165 15.33 -23.56 -7.42
CA THR A 165 13.87 -23.68 -7.36
C THR A 165 13.27 -24.37 -8.58
N GLY A 166 13.98 -24.43 -9.71
CA GLY A 166 13.39 -24.77 -11.01
C GLY A 166 12.29 -23.77 -11.42
N GLY A 167 11.37 -24.20 -12.30
CA GLY A 167 10.32 -23.34 -12.83
C GLY A 167 8.94 -23.97 -12.89
N LEU A 168 7.99 -23.19 -13.41
CA LEU A 168 6.67 -23.68 -13.87
C LEU A 168 6.74 -24.30 -15.26
N LEU A 169 7.78 -24.01 -16.02
CA LEU A 169 8.13 -24.71 -17.26
C LEU A 169 9.20 -25.77 -16.98
N GLN A 170 9.21 -26.80 -17.82
CA GLN A 170 10.28 -27.78 -17.91
C GLN A 170 11.45 -27.19 -18.73
N SER A 171 12.58 -27.90 -18.76
CA SER A 171 13.80 -27.46 -19.45
C SER A 171 13.66 -27.25 -20.96
N ASP A 172 12.57 -27.73 -21.57
CA ASP A 172 12.22 -27.47 -22.96
C ASP A 172 11.57 -26.09 -23.20
N TRP A 173 11.39 -25.28 -22.14
CA TRP A 173 10.75 -23.96 -22.17
C TRP A 173 9.32 -23.95 -22.72
N HIS A 174 8.65 -25.09 -22.73
CA HIS A 174 7.33 -25.25 -23.32
C HIS A 174 6.40 -26.09 -22.45
N SER A 175 6.87 -27.25 -21.99
CA SER A 175 6.06 -28.18 -21.22
C SER A 175 5.88 -27.69 -19.79
N PRO A 176 4.67 -27.73 -19.21
CA PRO A 176 4.44 -27.29 -17.85
C PRO A 176 4.92 -28.31 -16.81
N VAL A 177 5.27 -27.84 -15.61
CA VAL A 177 5.50 -28.68 -14.43
C VAL A 177 4.16 -28.89 -13.71
N SER A 178 3.46 -29.97 -14.05
CA SER A 178 2.09 -30.23 -13.57
C SER A 178 1.95 -30.27 -12.05
N ASP A 179 2.94 -30.80 -11.33
CA ASP A 179 2.88 -30.89 -9.86
C ASP A 179 2.86 -29.52 -9.19
N LYS A 180 3.71 -28.59 -9.65
CA LYS A 180 3.73 -27.21 -9.14
C LYS A 180 2.47 -26.45 -9.50
N LEU A 181 1.99 -26.58 -10.74
CA LEU A 181 0.72 -25.98 -11.15
C LEU A 181 -0.47 -26.54 -10.35
N GLY A 182 -0.45 -27.84 -10.03
CA GLY A 182 -1.45 -28.47 -9.18
C GLY A 182 -1.48 -27.91 -7.77
N LEU A 183 -0.31 -27.59 -7.18
CA LEU A 183 -0.24 -26.89 -5.90
C LEU A 183 -0.83 -25.48 -6.03
N LEU A 184 -0.35 -24.69 -7.00
CA LEU A 184 -0.79 -23.29 -7.19
C LEU A 184 -2.28 -23.16 -7.50
N ALA A 185 -2.88 -24.15 -8.16
CA ALA A 185 -4.32 -24.17 -8.45
C ALA A 185 -5.19 -24.21 -7.18
N MET A 186 -4.63 -24.55 -6.02
CA MET A 186 -5.33 -24.51 -4.73
C MET A 186 -5.51 -23.08 -4.20
N LEU A 187 -4.66 -22.13 -4.62
CA LEU A 187 -4.78 -20.73 -4.20
C LEU A 187 -5.93 -20.05 -4.97
N PRO A 188 -6.93 -19.46 -4.28
CA PRO A 188 -7.98 -18.72 -4.96
C PRO A 188 -7.40 -17.55 -5.77
N ALA A 189 -7.63 -17.56 -7.08
CA ALA A 189 -7.11 -16.55 -7.99
C ALA A 189 -8.22 -15.94 -8.85
N THR A 190 -8.10 -14.63 -9.10
CA THR A 190 -8.95 -13.95 -10.08
C THR A 190 -8.58 -14.40 -11.48
N ARG A 191 -9.54 -14.95 -12.22
CA ARG A 191 -9.34 -15.23 -13.65
C ARG A 191 -9.23 -13.90 -14.39
N VAL A 192 -8.08 -13.65 -15.00
CA VAL A 192 -7.82 -12.40 -15.72
C VAL A 192 -8.42 -12.39 -17.13
N LEU A 193 -8.57 -13.54 -17.78
CA LEU A 193 -9.07 -13.60 -19.17
C LEU A 193 -10.45 -12.93 -19.36
N PRO A 194 -11.44 -13.14 -18.46
CA PRO A 194 -12.71 -12.41 -18.56
C PRO A 194 -12.57 -10.90 -18.35
N LEU A 195 -11.59 -10.45 -17.55
CA LEU A 195 -11.36 -9.02 -17.27
C LEU A 195 -10.70 -8.28 -18.44
N LEU A 196 -10.05 -9.02 -19.35
CA LEU A 196 -9.45 -8.47 -20.56
C LEU A 196 -10.47 -8.28 -21.70
N GLN A 197 -11.69 -8.81 -21.54
CA GLN A 197 -12.75 -8.59 -22.53
C GLN A 197 -13.22 -7.12 -22.45
N PRO A 198 -13.50 -6.48 -23.61
CA PRO A 198 -14.07 -5.14 -23.60
C PRO A 198 -15.40 -5.17 -22.81
N PRO A 199 -15.70 -4.10 -22.05
CA PRO A 199 -16.98 -4.04 -21.36
C PRO A 199 -18.11 -4.21 -22.39
N PRO A 200 -19.22 -4.89 -22.02
CA PRO A 200 -20.37 -4.99 -22.90
C PRO A 200 -20.80 -3.57 -23.31
N PRO A 201 -21.27 -3.38 -24.56
CA PRO A 201 -21.73 -2.08 -25.02
C PRO A 201 -22.76 -1.56 -24.02
N SER A 202 -22.50 -0.38 -23.46
CA SER A 202 -23.44 0.28 -22.56
C SER A 202 -24.76 0.43 -23.31
N ILE A 203 -25.82 -0.20 -22.81
CA ILE A 203 -27.17 0.13 -23.24
C ILE A 203 -27.30 1.64 -22.99
N PRO A 204 -27.61 2.46 -24.00
CA PRO A 204 -27.84 3.87 -23.79
C PRO A 204 -28.88 3.98 -22.68
N ARG A 205 -28.50 4.56 -21.55
CA ARG A 205 -29.46 4.89 -20.49
C ARG A 205 -30.50 5.76 -21.19
N GLN A 206 -31.72 5.25 -21.36
CA GLN A 206 -32.81 6.10 -21.87
C GLN A 206 -32.82 7.33 -20.97
N ALA A 207 -32.65 8.51 -21.58
CA ALA A 207 -32.87 9.75 -20.87
C ALA A 207 -34.25 9.65 -20.22
N PRO A 208 -34.40 10.06 -18.94
CA PRO A 208 -35.73 10.21 -18.37
C PRO A 208 -36.56 11.02 -19.36
N LEU A 209 -37.77 10.53 -19.69
CA LEU A 209 -38.70 11.29 -20.51
C LEU A 209 -38.77 12.71 -19.94
N PRO A 210 -38.66 13.77 -20.76
CA PRO A 210 -38.82 15.12 -20.27
C PRO A 210 -40.17 15.21 -19.56
N LEU A 211 -40.16 15.71 -18.33
CA LEU A 211 -41.38 15.98 -17.58
C LEU A 211 -42.30 16.84 -18.46
N PRO A 212 -43.61 16.55 -18.52
CA PRO A 212 -44.54 17.38 -19.27
C PRO A 212 -44.42 18.83 -18.80
N CYS A 213 -44.32 19.76 -19.75
CA CYS A 213 -44.24 21.19 -19.45
C CYS A 213 -45.38 21.57 -18.50
N PRO A 214 -45.10 22.30 -17.41
CA PRO A 214 -46.17 22.88 -16.61
C PRO A 214 -47.03 23.79 -17.51
N PRO A 215 -48.35 23.83 -17.31
CA PRO A 215 -49.22 24.73 -18.06
C PRO A 215 -48.73 26.17 -17.89
N LEU A 216 -48.71 26.92 -19.00
CA LEU A 216 -48.38 28.35 -18.99
C LEU A 216 -49.26 29.05 -17.96
N LEU A 217 -48.64 29.60 -16.92
CA LEU A 217 -49.31 30.50 -15.99
C LEU A 217 -49.78 31.74 -16.78
N PRO A 218 -51.01 32.23 -16.53
CA PRO A 218 -51.49 33.45 -17.17
C PRO A 218 -50.57 34.63 -16.85
N PRO A 219 -50.42 35.60 -17.76
CA PRO A 219 -49.54 36.75 -17.55
C PRO A 219 -49.98 37.53 -16.31
N SER A 220 -49.02 37.84 -15.44
CA SER A 220 -49.23 38.72 -14.29
C SER A 220 -49.72 40.10 -14.73
N PRO A 221 -50.66 40.73 -13.99
CA PRO A 221 -51.10 42.08 -14.30
C PRO A 221 -49.94 43.09 -14.19
N LEU A 222 -49.96 44.09 -15.08
CA LEU A 222 -48.98 45.18 -15.13
C LEU A 222 -48.86 45.88 -13.76
N PRO A 223 -47.65 46.24 -13.32
CA PRO A 223 -47.47 46.93 -12.04
C PRO A 223 -48.01 48.36 -12.10
N GLU A 224 -48.72 48.76 -11.05
CA GLU A 224 -49.20 50.13 -10.84
C GLU A 224 -48.03 51.11 -10.65
N PRO A 225 -48.16 52.40 -11.06
CA PRO A 225 -47.10 53.38 -10.88
C PRO A 225 -46.87 53.68 -9.39
N LEU A 226 -45.63 53.53 -8.93
CA LEU A 226 -45.20 53.87 -7.57
C LEU A 226 -45.22 55.40 -7.36
N LEU A 227 -45.90 55.85 -6.31
CA LEU A 227 -45.81 57.22 -5.79
C LEU A 227 -44.42 57.49 -5.19
N PRO A 228 -43.87 58.72 -5.30
CA PRO A 228 -42.57 59.04 -4.73
C PRO A 228 -42.60 59.11 -3.19
N PRO A 229 -41.48 58.79 -2.52
CA PRO A 229 -41.39 58.78 -1.07
C PRO A 229 -41.31 60.22 -0.48
N PRO A 230 -41.72 60.41 0.79
CA PRO A 230 -41.56 61.70 1.48
C PRO A 230 -40.10 61.96 1.87
N LEU A 231 -39.71 63.23 1.88
CA LEU A 231 -38.35 63.70 2.20
C LEU A 231 -38.00 63.52 3.68
N SER A 232 -36.83 62.95 3.95
CA SER A 232 -36.26 62.78 5.30
C SER A 232 -35.64 64.07 5.85
N PRO A 233 -35.66 64.31 7.18
CA PRO A 233 -35.01 65.47 7.80
C PRO A 233 -33.46 65.33 7.85
N PRO A 234 -32.72 66.43 8.00
CA PRO A 234 -31.25 66.42 7.92
C PRO A 234 -30.60 65.78 9.16
N LEU A 235 -29.58 64.95 8.93
CA LEU A 235 -28.74 64.32 9.94
C LEU A 235 -27.52 65.23 10.25
N PHE A 236 -27.29 65.52 11.53
CA PHE A 236 -26.05 66.16 12.00
C PHE A 236 -24.87 65.17 11.94
N PRO A 237 -23.63 65.63 11.64
CA PRO A 237 -22.46 64.76 11.58
C PRO A 237 -22.02 64.29 12.98
N PRO A 238 -21.43 63.08 13.09
CA PRO A 238 -20.97 62.51 14.35
C PRO A 238 -19.69 63.20 14.88
N PRO A 239 -19.41 63.16 16.20
CA PRO A 239 -18.19 63.72 16.76
C PRO A 239 -16.94 62.86 16.43
N LEU A 240 -15.81 63.52 16.26
CA LEU A 240 -14.51 62.91 15.94
C LEU A 240 -13.96 62.01 17.08
N PRO A 241 -13.14 60.99 16.76
CA PRO A 241 -12.58 60.06 17.75
C PRO A 241 -11.58 60.75 18.70
N ARG A 242 -11.60 60.39 19.99
CA ARG A 242 -10.61 60.81 20.99
C ARG A 242 -9.27 60.10 20.75
N SER A 243 -8.18 60.88 20.76
CA SER A 243 -6.80 60.41 20.69
C SER A 243 -6.40 59.52 21.89
N PRO A 244 -5.52 58.53 21.72
CA PRO A 244 -4.99 57.74 22.83
C PRO A 244 -4.11 58.59 23.77
N PRO A 245 -4.05 58.26 25.09
CA PRO A 245 -3.24 59.00 26.04
C PRO A 245 -1.73 58.78 25.81
N LEU A 246 -0.97 59.87 25.94
CA LEU A 246 0.49 59.91 25.87
C LEU A 246 1.12 59.09 27.02
N PRO A 247 2.26 58.41 26.79
CA PRO A 247 3.03 57.79 27.87
C PRO A 247 3.60 58.87 28.82
N PRO A 248 3.64 58.63 30.14
CA PRO A 248 4.20 59.58 31.07
C PRO A 248 5.71 59.74 30.85
N PHE A 249 6.15 61.00 30.84
CA PHE A 249 7.53 61.43 30.77
C PHE A 249 8.35 60.84 31.92
N SER A 250 9.47 60.20 31.57
CA SER A 250 10.55 59.84 32.47
C SER A 250 11.22 61.08 33.05
N SER A 251 11.20 61.22 34.37
CA SER A 251 11.96 62.24 35.11
C SER A 251 13.48 62.04 34.96
N PRO A 252 14.27 63.13 34.98
CA PRO A 252 15.72 63.10 34.78
C PRO A 252 16.48 62.50 35.97
N PRO A 253 17.75 62.07 35.78
CA PRO A 253 18.54 61.44 36.83
C PRO A 253 18.92 62.45 37.91
N ARG A 254 18.76 62.08 39.18
CA ARG A 254 19.51 62.73 40.27
C ARG A 254 20.83 61.98 40.46
N GLY A 255 21.91 62.75 40.40
CA GLY A 255 23.24 62.35 40.81
C GLY A 255 23.37 62.13 42.33
N PRO A 256 24.61 61.85 42.80
CA PRO A 256 24.90 61.15 44.05
C PRO A 256 25.04 62.08 45.26
N SER A 257 24.89 61.53 46.49
CA SER A 257 25.33 61.98 47.84
C SER A 257 24.30 61.44 48.86
N CYS A 258 24.58 60.78 49.99
CA CYS A 258 25.77 60.39 50.76
C CYS A 258 25.49 59.03 51.42
#